data_AF-A0A2A9P3H7-F1
#
_entry.id   AF-A0A2A9P3H7-F1
#
_cell.length_a   1.000
_cell.length_b   1.000
_cell.length_c   1.000
_cell.angle_alpha   90.00
_cell.angle_beta   90.00
_cell.angle_gamma   90.00
#
_symmetry.space_group_name_H-M   'P 1'
#
loop_
_entity.id
_entity.type
_entity.pdbx_description
1 polymer ?
#
loop_
_entity_poly.entity_id
_entity_poly.type
_entity_poly.pdbx_seq_one_letter_code
_entity_poly.pdbx_strand_id
1 'polypeptide(L)'
;MDIDCDGDQKPTTANDNRCEASTDTQARTRFREKVRRYGIPDLNPHVHTYVVFGNEGSKPRWPVFDPQQQGIKPLSVMAVVCNNKLIYGVWGDTNGDDGSQAMVGEASISLATACFGDSMTGGNGHNGNDILYLAFPGRDAVPGAHGADWNASTFQQFERSLAPVGDRLLRRIAIPKKSLAMPTHTIRPALTLLVALVAFASLGA
;
A
#
# COMPACT_ATOMS: atom_id res chain seq x y z
N MET A 1 -1.22 -9.79 7.82
CA MET A 1 -1.63 -9.97 6.41
C MET A 1 -2.42 -11.25 6.39
N ASP A 2 -3.72 -11.10 6.59
CA ASP A 2 -4.67 -12.19 6.40
C ASP A 2 -4.93 -12.37 4.90
N ILE A 3 -5.51 -13.52 4.55
CA ILE A 3 -5.65 -13.93 3.16
C ILE A 3 -7.08 -13.69 2.70
N ASP A 4 -7.21 -12.82 1.71
CA ASP A 4 -8.45 -12.60 0.99
C ASP A 4 -8.49 -13.54 -0.22
N CYS A 5 -9.58 -14.30 -0.31
CA CYS A 5 -9.83 -15.27 -1.37
C CYS A 5 -11.07 -14.91 -2.19
N ASP A 6 -11.49 -13.65 -2.18
CA ASP A 6 -12.71 -13.20 -2.83
C ASP A 6 -12.56 -13.08 -4.35
N GLY A 7 -13.69 -13.12 -5.07
CA GLY A 7 -13.73 -12.95 -6.53
C GLY A 7 -13.73 -14.25 -7.34
N ASP A 8 -12.96 -14.28 -8.44
CA ASP A 8 -12.86 -15.43 -9.35
C ASP A 8 -11.90 -16.47 -8.79
N GLN A 9 -12.38 -17.27 -7.84
CA GLN A 9 -11.66 -18.31 -7.09
C GLN A 9 -11.17 -19.51 -7.94
N LYS A 10 -11.10 -19.37 -9.26
CA LYS A 10 -10.58 -20.45 -10.11
C LYS A 10 -9.10 -20.68 -9.81
N PRO A 11 -8.72 -21.89 -9.38
CA PRO A 11 -7.32 -22.17 -9.11
C PRO A 11 -6.52 -22.18 -10.42
N THR A 12 -5.27 -21.72 -10.36
CA THR A 12 -4.37 -21.68 -11.53
C THR A 12 -3.74 -23.04 -11.85
N THR A 13 -3.79 -23.96 -10.90
CA THR A 13 -3.39 -25.37 -11.07
C THR A 13 -4.46 -26.26 -10.46
N ALA A 14 -4.62 -27.48 -10.95
CA ALA A 14 -5.67 -28.40 -10.50
C ALA A 14 -5.64 -28.73 -9.00
N ASN A 15 -4.51 -28.47 -8.33
CA ASN A 15 -4.29 -28.83 -6.93
C ASN A 15 -4.10 -27.60 -6.01
N ASP A 16 -4.26 -26.37 -6.52
CA ASP A 16 -4.17 -25.19 -5.66
C ASP A 16 -5.50 -24.96 -4.92
N ASN A 17 -5.69 -25.68 -3.83
CA ASN A 17 -6.89 -25.61 -2.99
C ASN A 17 -6.70 -24.72 -1.76
N ARG A 18 -5.67 -23.86 -1.73
CA ARG A 18 -5.27 -23.13 -0.52
C ARG A 18 -6.32 -22.11 -0.06
N CYS A 19 -7.23 -21.67 -0.94
CA CYS A 19 -8.36 -20.82 -0.56
C CYS A 19 -9.50 -21.59 0.11
N GLU A 20 -9.59 -22.92 0.00
CA GLU A 20 -10.65 -23.72 0.64
C GLU A 20 -10.59 -23.69 2.18
N ALA A 21 -9.43 -23.32 2.75
CA ALA A 21 -9.27 -23.15 4.19
C ALA A 21 -9.94 -21.89 4.73
N SER A 22 -10.34 -20.95 3.87
CA SER A 22 -11.08 -19.75 4.28
C SER A 22 -12.53 -20.08 4.61
N THR A 23 -13.04 -19.52 5.70
CA THR A 23 -14.45 -19.61 6.08
C THR A 23 -15.25 -18.34 5.76
N ASP A 24 -14.60 -17.32 5.20
CA ASP A 24 -15.18 -15.98 5.01
C ASP A 24 -15.11 -15.49 3.55
N THR A 25 -14.99 -16.43 2.63
CA THR A 25 -14.81 -16.11 1.22
C THR A 25 -16.12 -15.74 0.51
N GLN A 26 -16.07 -14.68 -0.30
CA GLN A 26 -17.17 -14.19 -1.11
C GLN A 26 -16.93 -14.41 -2.60
N ALA A 27 -18.02 -14.58 -3.35
CA ALA A 27 -17.97 -14.81 -4.80
C ALA A 27 -17.67 -13.55 -5.63
N ARG A 28 -17.37 -12.41 -4.99
CA ARG A 28 -17.10 -11.14 -5.67
C ARG A 28 -16.13 -10.28 -4.88
N THR A 29 -15.24 -9.60 -5.57
CA THR A 29 -14.48 -8.50 -4.95
C THR A 29 -15.28 -7.20 -4.96
N ARG A 30 -14.87 -6.21 -4.14
CA ARG A 30 -15.48 -4.88 -4.14
C ARG A 30 -15.60 -4.25 -5.53
N PHE A 31 -14.59 -4.44 -6.38
CA PHE A 31 -14.51 -3.76 -7.68
C PHE A 31 -14.84 -4.65 -8.88
N ARG A 32 -15.51 -5.79 -8.67
CA ARG A 32 -15.99 -6.70 -9.71
C ARG A 32 -16.58 -5.98 -10.94
N GLU A 33 -17.55 -5.08 -10.71
CA GLU A 33 -18.22 -4.38 -11.82
C GLU A 33 -17.28 -3.46 -12.62
N LYS A 34 -16.17 -3.02 -12.03
CA LYS A 34 -15.16 -2.23 -12.74
C LYS A 34 -14.23 -3.14 -13.56
N VAL A 35 -13.74 -4.24 -12.99
CA VAL A 35 -12.84 -5.16 -13.70
C VAL A 35 -13.55 -5.95 -14.81
N ARG A 36 -14.87 -6.14 -14.72
CA ARG A 36 -15.72 -6.62 -15.83
C ARG A 36 -15.63 -5.77 -17.08
N ARG A 37 -15.50 -4.45 -16.92
CA ARG A 37 -15.28 -3.52 -18.05
C ARG A 37 -13.85 -3.60 -18.59
N TYR A 38 -12.93 -4.24 -17.88
CA TYR A 38 -11.54 -4.47 -18.29
C TYR A 38 -11.32 -5.86 -18.90
N GLY A 39 -12.35 -6.71 -18.95
CA GLY A 39 -12.33 -7.98 -19.69
C GLY A 39 -12.31 -9.24 -18.83
N ILE A 40 -12.37 -9.13 -17.50
CA ILE A 40 -12.39 -10.29 -16.59
C ILE A 40 -13.66 -10.37 -15.75
N PRO A 41 -14.14 -11.57 -15.38
CA PRO A 41 -15.36 -11.72 -14.59
C PRO A 41 -15.24 -11.09 -13.20
N ASP A 42 -14.06 -11.20 -12.60
CA ASP A 42 -13.62 -10.56 -11.35
C ASP A 42 -12.09 -10.69 -11.23
N LEU A 43 -11.49 -10.10 -10.19
CA LEU A 43 -10.13 -10.43 -9.77
C LEU A 43 -10.08 -11.89 -9.30
N ASN A 44 -9.04 -12.61 -9.71
CA ASN A 44 -8.76 -13.97 -9.26
C ASN A 44 -7.64 -13.92 -8.19
N PRO A 45 -7.86 -14.38 -6.95
CA PRO A 45 -6.88 -14.26 -5.85
C PRO A 45 -5.59 -15.05 -6.10
N HIS A 46 -5.63 -16.12 -6.90
CA HIS A 46 -4.48 -16.95 -7.27
C HIS A 46 -3.60 -16.32 -8.37
N VAL A 47 -4.09 -15.27 -9.03
CA VAL A 47 -3.40 -14.59 -10.16
C VAL A 47 -3.12 -13.12 -9.84
N HIS A 48 -4.16 -12.40 -9.45
CA HIS A 48 -4.13 -10.96 -9.33
C HIS A 48 -3.68 -10.58 -7.93
N THR A 49 -2.55 -9.88 -7.85
CA THR A 49 -2.13 -9.25 -6.61
C THR A 49 -3.06 -8.11 -6.27
N TYR A 50 -3.83 -8.26 -5.20
CA TYR A 50 -4.64 -7.18 -4.67
C TYR A 50 -4.59 -7.09 -3.15
N VAL A 51 -4.91 -5.90 -2.66
CA VAL A 51 -4.94 -5.53 -1.25
C VAL A 51 -6.37 -5.15 -0.87
N VAL A 52 -6.79 -5.62 0.30
CA VAL A 52 -8.01 -5.17 0.98
C VAL A 52 -7.68 -3.88 1.71
N PHE A 53 -8.17 -2.77 1.18
CA PHE A 53 -7.83 -1.44 1.65
C PHE A 53 -9.06 -0.57 1.89
N GLY A 54 -9.05 0.14 3.01
CA GLY A 54 -10.28 0.71 3.54
C GLY A 54 -11.12 -0.33 4.26
N ASN A 55 -12.09 0.17 5.00
CA ASN A 55 -13.04 -0.67 5.69
C ASN A 55 -14.38 0.07 5.77
N GLU A 56 -15.46 -0.68 5.61
CA GLU A 56 -16.84 -0.19 5.62
C GLU A 56 -17.67 -0.96 6.65
N GLY A 57 -18.78 -0.38 7.09
CA GLY A 57 -19.61 -1.00 8.11
C GLY A 57 -20.56 -0.06 8.83
N SER A 58 -21.35 -0.64 9.71
CA SER A 58 -22.34 0.01 10.57
C SER A 58 -22.14 -0.27 12.06
N LYS A 59 -21.26 -1.23 12.43
CA LYS A 59 -20.96 -1.56 13.83
C LYS A 59 -20.53 -0.32 14.64
N PRO A 60 -21.21 -0.02 15.76
CA PRO A 60 -20.87 1.14 16.58
C PRO A 60 -19.42 1.09 17.10
N ARG A 61 -18.73 2.23 17.04
CA ARG A 61 -17.33 2.43 17.49
C ARG A 61 -16.26 1.74 16.66
N TRP A 62 -16.63 1.08 15.56
CA TRP A 62 -15.65 0.61 14.60
C TRP A 62 -15.23 1.79 13.72
N PRO A 63 -13.93 2.11 13.61
CA PRO A 63 -13.49 3.14 12.68
C PRO A 63 -13.91 2.73 11.27
N VAL A 64 -14.25 3.69 10.42
CA VAL A 64 -14.52 3.49 8.98
C VAL A 64 -13.49 4.32 8.23
N PHE A 65 -12.89 3.73 7.20
CA PHE A 65 -11.91 4.41 6.38
C PHE A 65 -12.25 4.22 4.90
N ASP A 66 -12.62 5.31 4.22
CA ASP A 66 -12.80 5.36 2.77
C ASP A 66 -11.54 5.95 2.10
N PRO A 67 -10.71 5.13 1.43
CA PRO A 67 -9.51 5.60 0.75
C PRO A 67 -9.76 6.71 -0.28
N GLN A 68 -10.99 6.82 -0.82
CA GLN A 68 -11.32 7.85 -1.81
C GLN A 68 -11.30 9.26 -1.23
N GLN A 69 -11.56 9.41 0.07
CA GLN A 69 -11.44 10.69 0.77
C GLN A 69 -9.98 11.18 0.81
N GLN A 70 -9.02 10.26 0.69
CA GLN A 70 -7.59 10.57 0.59
C GLN A 70 -7.11 10.65 -0.87
N GLY A 71 -8.02 10.66 -1.84
CA GLY A 71 -7.69 10.76 -3.26
C GLY A 71 -7.19 9.45 -3.89
N ILE A 72 -7.23 8.33 -3.17
CA ILE A 72 -6.95 6.99 -3.70
C ILE A 72 -8.14 6.55 -4.54
N LYS A 73 -7.90 6.05 -5.75
CA LYS A 73 -8.98 5.63 -6.66
C LYS A 73 -9.16 4.11 -6.65
N PRO A 74 -10.38 3.58 -6.83
CA PRO A 74 -10.56 2.14 -6.99
C PRO A 74 -9.65 1.54 -8.05
N LEU A 75 -9.04 0.39 -7.75
CA LEU A 75 -8.01 -0.28 -8.56
C LEU A 75 -6.70 0.52 -8.73
N SER A 76 -6.42 1.50 -7.86
CA SER A 76 -5.10 2.12 -7.83
C SER A 76 -4.03 1.09 -7.48
N VAL A 77 -2.88 1.17 -8.14
CA VAL A 77 -1.70 0.41 -7.76
C VAL A 77 -1.26 0.84 -6.36
N MET A 78 -0.96 -0.16 -5.55
CA MET A 78 -0.35 -0.07 -4.24
C MET A 78 1.00 -0.78 -4.27
N ALA A 79 1.98 -0.24 -3.55
CA ALA A 79 3.25 -0.90 -3.31
C ALA A 79 3.20 -1.61 -1.96
N VAL A 80 3.65 -2.86 -1.93
CA VAL A 80 3.69 -3.69 -0.73
C VAL A 80 5.13 -4.11 -0.50
N VAL A 81 5.66 -3.75 0.67
CA VAL A 81 6.99 -4.18 1.10
C VAL A 81 6.80 -5.25 2.16
N CYS A 82 7.31 -6.45 1.90
CA CYS A 82 7.16 -7.62 2.74
C CYS A 82 8.37 -8.54 2.54
N ASN A 83 8.92 -9.14 3.59
CA ASN A 83 10.01 -10.13 3.50
C ASN A 83 11.15 -9.72 2.54
N ASN A 84 11.63 -8.48 2.65
CA ASN A 84 12.67 -7.88 1.80
C ASN A 84 12.35 -7.83 0.29
N LYS A 85 11.06 -7.89 -0.07
CA LYS A 85 10.55 -7.77 -1.44
C LYS A 85 9.70 -6.52 -1.55
N LEU A 86 9.68 -5.95 -2.75
CA LEU A 86 8.73 -4.94 -3.18
C LEU A 86 7.83 -5.61 -4.23
N ILE A 87 6.53 -5.63 -3.99
CA ILE A 87 5.54 -6.23 -4.88
C ILE A 87 4.44 -5.19 -5.12
N TYR A 88 3.95 -5.11 -6.35
CA TYR A 88 2.80 -4.27 -6.68
C TYR A 88 1.51 -5.10 -6.67
N GLY A 89 0.46 -4.50 -6.12
CA GLY A 89 -0.91 -4.98 -6.24
C GLY A 89 -1.84 -3.83 -6.53
N VAL A 90 -3.12 -4.13 -6.74
CA VAL A 90 -4.16 -3.09 -6.83
C VAL A 90 -4.95 -3.05 -5.53
N TRP A 91 -5.51 -1.88 -5.20
CA TRP A 91 -6.63 -1.83 -4.27
C TRP A 91 -7.81 -2.56 -4.91
N GLY A 92 -8.03 -3.82 -4.51
CA GLY A 92 -9.01 -4.73 -5.11
C GLY A 92 -10.27 -4.91 -4.27
N ASP A 93 -10.13 -4.86 -2.93
CA ASP A 93 -11.23 -5.06 -2.01
C ASP A 93 -11.29 -4.06 -0.85
N THR A 94 -12.37 -4.14 -0.05
CA THR A 94 -12.60 -3.35 1.15
C THR A 94 -13.10 -4.25 2.27
N ASN A 95 -12.56 -4.06 3.47
CA ASN A 95 -12.94 -4.89 4.62
C ASN A 95 -14.37 -4.59 5.09
N GLY A 96 -15.13 -5.63 5.42
CA GLY A 96 -16.45 -5.51 6.06
C GLY A 96 -16.37 -5.31 7.57
N ASP A 97 -17.54 -5.27 8.22
CA ASP A 97 -17.69 -5.22 9.68
C ASP A 97 -18.18 -6.55 10.29
N ASP A 98 -17.77 -7.70 9.74
CA ASP A 98 -18.12 -9.06 10.15
C ASP A 98 -17.33 -9.58 11.37
N GLY A 99 -16.09 -9.13 11.57
CA GLY A 99 -15.21 -9.64 12.64
C GLY A 99 -15.48 -9.17 14.09
N SER A 100 -14.43 -9.22 14.92
CA SER A 100 -14.41 -8.69 16.31
C SER A 100 -13.90 -7.25 16.44
N GLN A 101 -13.23 -6.74 15.40
CA GLN A 101 -12.73 -5.37 15.28
C GLN A 101 -12.59 -4.97 13.80
N ALA A 102 -12.52 -3.67 13.52
CA ALA A 102 -12.26 -3.19 12.17
C ALA A 102 -10.83 -3.54 11.76
N MET A 103 -10.68 -4.23 10.62
CA MET A 103 -9.40 -4.65 10.07
C MET A 103 -9.18 -4.07 8.67
N VAL A 104 -7.91 -4.01 8.27
CA VAL A 104 -7.44 -3.71 6.91
C VAL A 104 -6.12 -4.42 6.68
N GLY A 105 -5.68 -4.52 5.43
CA GLY A 105 -4.35 -5.07 5.11
C GLY A 105 -4.33 -6.59 4.91
N GLU A 106 -5.50 -7.19 4.64
CA GLU A 106 -5.57 -8.48 3.98
C GLU A 106 -5.11 -8.37 2.53
N ALA A 107 -4.73 -9.51 1.95
CA ALA A 107 -4.17 -9.58 0.62
C ALA A 107 -4.62 -10.85 -0.10
N SER A 108 -4.75 -10.77 -1.43
CA SER A 108 -4.92 -11.94 -2.29
C SER A 108 -3.88 -13.02 -1.97
N ILE A 109 -4.26 -14.30 -2.06
CA ILE A 109 -3.34 -15.40 -1.79
C ILE A 109 -2.08 -15.35 -2.67
N SER A 110 -2.17 -14.88 -3.92
CA SER A 110 -1.01 -14.70 -4.80
C SER A 110 0.02 -13.70 -4.26
N LEU A 111 -0.44 -12.56 -3.73
CA LEU A 111 0.41 -11.55 -3.09
C LEU A 111 1.07 -12.10 -1.82
N ALA A 112 0.30 -12.74 -0.94
CA ALA A 112 0.84 -13.32 0.28
C ALA A 112 1.85 -14.44 -0.01
N THR A 113 1.56 -15.30 -0.99
CA THR A 113 2.47 -16.35 -1.46
C THR A 113 3.78 -15.74 -1.96
N ALA A 114 3.72 -14.64 -2.72
CA ALA A 114 4.90 -13.96 -3.21
C ALA A 114 5.76 -13.35 -2.08
N CYS A 115 5.12 -12.90 -1.00
CA CYS A 115 5.80 -12.42 0.20
C CYS A 115 6.43 -13.57 1.02
N PHE A 116 5.65 -14.60 1.36
CA PHE A 116 5.99 -15.55 2.44
C PHE A 116 6.02 -17.03 2.03
N GLY A 117 5.72 -17.34 0.76
CA GLY A 117 5.79 -18.68 0.20
C GLY A 117 4.48 -19.49 0.32
N ASP A 118 4.56 -20.76 -0.06
CA ASP A 118 3.39 -21.61 -0.30
C ASP A 118 2.66 -22.07 0.96
N SER A 119 3.19 -21.76 2.16
CA SER A 119 2.51 -22.03 3.42
C SER A 119 1.28 -21.12 3.66
N MET A 120 1.13 -20.05 2.88
CA MET A 120 -0.03 -19.16 2.95
C MET A 120 -1.29 -19.85 2.44
N THR A 121 -2.36 -19.80 3.23
CA THR A 121 -3.68 -20.35 2.88
C THR A 121 -4.78 -19.41 3.36
N GLY A 122 -6.02 -19.60 2.90
CA GLY A 122 -7.18 -18.83 3.36
C GLY A 122 -7.38 -18.84 4.88
N GLY A 123 -6.85 -19.84 5.58
CA GLY A 123 -6.86 -19.93 7.05
C GLY A 123 -5.50 -19.70 7.72
N ASN A 124 -4.45 -19.35 6.96
CA ASN A 124 -3.09 -19.16 7.47
C ASN A 124 -2.39 -17.99 6.77
N GLY A 125 -2.49 -16.81 7.38
CA GLY A 125 -1.79 -15.59 6.96
C GLY A 125 -0.48 -15.35 7.72
N HIS A 126 -0.01 -14.10 7.69
CA HIS A 126 1.21 -13.66 8.38
C HIS A 126 0.91 -12.62 9.46
N ASN A 127 1.33 -12.90 10.71
CA ASN A 127 1.02 -12.07 11.88
C ASN A 127 2.10 -11.01 12.24
N GLY A 128 3.21 -10.96 11.50
CA GLY A 128 4.28 -10.01 11.78
C GLY A 128 3.90 -8.55 11.45
N ASN A 129 4.43 -7.61 12.24
CA ASN A 129 4.31 -6.17 12.02
C ASN A 129 5.45 -5.64 11.12
N ASP A 130 5.77 -6.37 10.07
CA ASP A 130 6.92 -6.17 9.16
C ASP A 130 6.49 -5.99 7.70
N ILE A 131 5.24 -5.57 7.50
CA ILE A 131 4.65 -5.31 6.18
C ILE A 131 4.29 -3.83 6.07
N LEU A 132 4.68 -3.20 4.98
CA LEU A 132 4.33 -1.83 4.65
C LEU A 132 3.47 -1.80 3.39
N TYR A 133 2.27 -1.21 3.50
CA TYR A 133 1.40 -0.91 2.37
C TYR A 133 1.48 0.59 2.03
N LEU A 134 1.73 0.91 0.77
CA LEU A 134 1.80 2.28 0.26
C LEU A 134 0.74 2.48 -0.83
N ALA A 135 -0.25 3.32 -0.52
CA ALA A 135 -1.24 3.79 -1.49
C ALA A 135 -0.82 5.13 -2.09
N PHE A 136 -1.14 5.34 -3.37
CA PHE A 136 -0.78 6.58 -4.08
C PHE A 136 -2.05 7.32 -4.51
N PRO A 137 -2.21 8.60 -4.14
CA PRO A 137 -3.34 9.40 -4.62
C PRO A 137 -3.15 9.78 -6.09
N GLY A 138 -4.29 10.01 -6.75
CA GLY A 138 -4.34 10.53 -8.11
C GLY A 138 -4.69 9.49 -9.17
N ARG A 139 -5.21 9.98 -10.29
CA ARG A 139 -5.73 9.17 -11.41
C ARG A 139 -4.69 8.28 -12.08
N ASP A 140 -3.43 8.69 -12.07
CA ASP A 140 -2.32 8.00 -12.72
C ASP A 140 -1.74 6.86 -11.87
N ALA A 141 -2.28 6.64 -10.67
CA ALA A 141 -2.13 5.40 -9.92
C ALA A 141 -3.06 4.28 -10.43
N VAL A 142 -4.11 4.60 -11.19
CA VAL A 142 -5.02 3.60 -11.76
C VAL A 142 -4.46 3.15 -13.12
N PRO A 143 -4.15 1.86 -13.30
CA PRO A 143 -3.64 1.35 -14.57
C PRO A 143 -4.70 1.42 -15.68
N GLY A 144 -5.99 1.34 -15.33
CA GLY A 144 -7.10 1.35 -16.28
C GLY A 144 -7.14 0.07 -17.13
N ALA A 145 -8.04 0.03 -18.11
CA ALA A 145 -8.31 -1.19 -18.90
C ALA A 145 -7.10 -1.74 -19.68
N HIS A 146 -6.11 -0.90 -19.97
CA HIS A 146 -4.98 -1.24 -20.84
C HIS A 146 -3.61 -1.06 -20.16
N GLY A 147 -3.58 -0.64 -18.89
CA GLY A 147 -2.32 -0.42 -18.16
C GLY A 147 -1.92 -1.55 -17.23
N ALA A 148 -2.67 -2.65 -17.22
CA ALA A 148 -2.37 -3.90 -16.52
C ALA A 148 -2.86 -5.08 -17.38
N ASP A 149 -2.23 -6.24 -17.21
CA ASP A 149 -2.63 -7.47 -17.88
C ASP A 149 -3.75 -8.15 -17.09
N TRP A 150 -4.96 -7.59 -17.17
CA TRP A 150 -6.12 -8.10 -16.43
C TRP A 150 -6.45 -9.56 -16.78
N ASN A 151 -6.08 -10.04 -17.96
CA ASN A 151 -6.32 -11.44 -18.35
C ASN A 151 -5.09 -12.33 -18.13
N ALA A 152 -4.15 -11.89 -17.28
CA ALA A 152 -3.02 -12.70 -16.85
C ALA A 152 -3.50 -14.07 -16.35
N SER A 153 -2.70 -15.10 -16.59
CA SER A 153 -2.96 -16.46 -16.09
C SER A 153 -2.05 -16.85 -14.93
N THR A 154 -1.11 -15.97 -14.56
CA THR A 154 -0.13 -16.20 -13.49
C THR A 154 0.13 -14.91 -12.72
N PHE A 155 0.50 -15.06 -11.44
CA PHE A 155 1.03 -13.99 -10.61
C PHE A 155 2.13 -13.19 -11.32
N GLN A 156 3.11 -13.88 -11.93
CA GLN A 156 4.26 -13.22 -12.54
C GLN A 156 3.87 -12.35 -13.75
N GLN A 157 2.86 -12.75 -14.53
CA GLN A 157 2.36 -11.93 -15.64
C GLN A 157 1.69 -10.66 -15.11
N PHE A 158 0.79 -10.82 -14.13
CA PHE A 158 0.06 -9.69 -13.57
C PHE A 158 1.00 -8.70 -12.87
N GLU A 159 1.88 -9.18 -11.99
CA GLU A 159 2.84 -8.35 -11.25
C GLU A 159 3.75 -7.55 -12.19
N ARG A 160 4.33 -8.21 -13.21
CA ARG A 160 5.16 -7.53 -14.23
C ARG A 160 4.39 -6.46 -14.99
N SER A 161 3.09 -6.65 -15.22
CA SER A 161 2.25 -5.66 -15.90
C SER A 161 2.03 -4.41 -15.04
N LEU A 162 2.05 -4.53 -13.72
CA LEU A 162 1.90 -3.41 -12.78
C LEU A 162 3.21 -2.65 -12.55
N ALA A 163 4.37 -3.30 -12.70
CA ALA A 163 5.67 -2.71 -12.41
C ALA A 163 5.92 -1.33 -13.07
N PRO A 164 5.62 -1.10 -14.37
CA PRO A 164 5.81 0.23 -14.97
C PRO A 164 4.98 1.34 -14.32
N VAL A 165 3.78 1.01 -13.82
CA VAL A 165 2.92 1.94 -13.08
C VAL A 165 3.49 2.15 -11.67
N GLY A 166 3.77 1.06 -10.96
CA GLY A 166 4.35 1.08 -9.61
C GLY A 166 5.67 1.83 -9.52
N ASP A 167 6.63 1.56 -10.41
CA ASP A 167 7.93 2.22 -10.44
C ASP A 167 7.79 3.73 -10.66
N ARG A 168 6.83 4.14 -11.52
CA ARG A 168 6.52 5.55 -11.74
C ARG A 168 5.96 6.21 -10.49
N LEU A 169 5.14 5.51 -9.72
CA LEU A 169 4.57 6.01 -8.48
C LEU A 169 5.64 6.16 -7.38
N LEU A 170 6.55 5.18 -7.25
CA LEU A 170 7.65 5.26 -6.29
C LEU A 170 8.60 6.42 -6.57
N ARG A 171 8.81 6.80 -7.84
CA ARG A 171 9.61 7.99 -8.18
C ARG A 171 9.06 9.29 -7.58
N ARG A 172 7.79 9.35 -7.16
CA ARG A 172 7.23 10.53 -6.48
C ARG A 172 7.72 10.70 -5.05
N ILE A 173 8.01 9.59 -4.38
CA ILE A 173 8.47 9.57 -2.99
C ILE A 173 9.99 9.37 -2.90
N ALA A 174 10.64 9.02 -4.00
CA ALA A 174 12.09 9.03 -4.10
C ALA A 174 12.60 10.47 -3.94
N ILE A 175 13.18 10.76 -2.78
CA ILE A 175 13.82 12.04 -2.50
C ILE A 175 14.98 12.20 -3.50
N PRO A 176 15.02 13.26 -4.34
CA PRO A 176 16.20 13.54 -5.14
C PRO A 176 17.39 13.69 -4.19
N LYS A 177 18.49 12.95 -4.44
CA LYS A 177 19.72 13.02 -3.61
C LYS A 177 20.24 14.45 -3.36
N LYS A 178 19.79 15.45 -4.13
CA LYS A 178 20.08 16.88 -3.93
C LYS A 178 19.48 17.49 -2.65
N SER A 179 18.47 16.88 -2.03
CA SER A 179 17.80 17.39 -0.83
C SER A 179 18.53 17.07 0.49
N LEU A 180 19.60 16.27 0.45
CA LEU A 180 20.43 15.93 1.61
C LEU A 180 21.65 16.87 1.78
N ALA A 181 21.76 17.92 0.96
CA ALA A 181 22.64 19.03 1.31
C ALA A 181 22.03 19.73 2.53
N MET A 182 22.51 19.37 3.73
CA MET A 182 22.19 20.08 4.96
C MET A 182 22.34 21.59 4.72
N PRO A 183 21.45 22.44 5.24
CA PRO A 183 21.79 23.84 5.37
C PRO A 183 23.01 23.89 6.29
N THR A 184 24.17 24.22 5.73
CA THR A 184 25.29 24.70 6.54
C THR A 184 24.77 25.95 7.22
N HIS A 185 24.33 25.81 8.47
CA HIS A 185 24.16 26.95 9.34
C HIS A 185 25.53 27.63 9.44
N THR A 186 25.74 28.65 8.62
CA THR A 186 26.76 29.66 8.87
C THR A 186 26.52 30.18 10.26
N ILE A 187 27.36 29.75 11.20
CA ILE A 187 27.49 30.36 12.51
C ILE A 187 27.88 31.82 12.23
N ARG A 188 26.93 32.74 12.42
CA ARG A 188 27.25 34.17 12.47
C ARG A 188 28.14 34.38 13.69
N PRO A 189 29.32 35.01 13.56
CA PRO A 189 30.12 35.32 14.74
C PRO A 189 29.32 36.29 15.61
N ALA A 190 29.27 36.00 16.91
CA ALA A 190 28.66 36.89 17.88
C ALA A 190 29.37 38.25 17.85
N LEU A 191 28.60 39.31 17.63
CA LEU A 191 29.08 40.69 17.69
C LEU A 191 29.61 40.94 19.11
N THR A 192 30.93 41.04 19.27
CA THR A 192 31.56 41.38 20.53
C THR A 192 31.21 42.82 20.87
N LEU A 193 30.37 43.01 21.90
CA LEU A 193 30.01 44.33 22.40
C LEU A 193 31.22 44.91 23.14
N LEU A 194 31.92 45.86 22.51
CA LEU A 194 33.02 46.62 23.11
C LEU A 194 32.43 47.58 24.15
N VAL A 195 32.54 47.26 25.44
CA VAL A 195 32.22 48.21 26.52
C VAL A 195 33.43 49.13 26.71
N ALA A 196 33.30 50.38 26.28
CA ALA A 196 34.27 51.43 26.59
C ALA A 196 34.09 51.87 28.05
N LEU A 197 35.06 51.57 28.92
CA LEU A 197 35.18 52.24 30.22
C LEU A 197 35.71 53.65 30.00
N VAL A 198 34.86 54.65 30.23
CA VAL A 198 35.26 56.05 30.35
C VAL A 198 35.72 56.27 31.80
N ALA A 199 37.02 56.46 32.00
CA ALA A 199 37.56 56.92 33.27
C ALA A 199 37.40 58.44 33.36
N PHE A 200 36.50 58.91 34.22
CA PHE A 200 36.48 60.31 34.66
C PHE A 200 37.55 60.50 35.74
N ALA A 201 38.63 61.18 35.39
CA ALA A 201 39.48 61.86 36.35
C ALA A 201 38.95 63.29 36.51
N SER A 202 38.54 63.66 37.72
CA SER A 202 38.40 65.06 38.12
C SER A 202 39.10 65.28 39.44
N LEU A 203 39.99 66.26 39.41
CA LEU A 203 40.92 66.72 40.43
C LEU A 203 40.24 67.16 41.73
N GLY A 204 40.96 67.02 42.83
CA GLY A 204 40.77 67.77 44.07
C GLY A 204 42.12 68.05 44.70
N ALA A 205 42.37 69.33 44.97
CA ALA A 205 43.60 69.92 45.51
C ALA A 205 43.97 69.43 46.93
#